data_AF-W7WE08-F1
#
_entry.id   AF-W7WE08-F1
#
_cell.length_a   1.000
_cell.length_b   1.000
_cell.length_c   1.000
_cell.angle_alpha   90.00
_cell.angle_beta   90.00
_cell.angle_gamma   90.00
#
_symmetry.space_group_name_H-M   'P 1'
#
loop_
_entity.id
_entity.type
_entity.pdbx_description
1 polymer ?
#
loop_
_entity_poly.entity_id
_entity_poly.type
_entity_poly.pdbx_seq_one_letter_code
_entity_poly.pdbx_strand_id
1 'polypeptide(L)'
;MGQTVWGGRAGDSAAGISWDWIEVSEGIIAIADPMMMITNLRLLGSEGEVLTAHEVAPHLNGLVHRLPWQAEVSRALEQTQHTLPRPAMPFAGITSKSLSAGAGGWLT
;
A
#
# COMPACT_ATOMS: atom_id res chain seq x y z
N MET A 1 1.41 -3.18 -0.66
CA MET A 1 0.07 -2.60 -0.51
C MET A 1 -0.21 -2.34 0.95
N GLY A 2 -1.11 -1.41 1.24
CA GLY A 2 -1.51 -1.10 2.61
C GLY A 2 -2.64 -0.09 2.61
N GLN A 3 -2.91 0.45 3.78
CA GLN A 3 -3.93 1.49 3.99
C GLN A 3 -3.24 2.76 4.48
N THR A 4 -3.83 3.92 4.20
CA THR A 4 -3.43 5.19 4.82
C THR A 4 -4.67 5.91 5.33
N VAL A 5 -4.52 6.62 6.45
CA VAL A 5 -5.60 7.40 7.07
C VAL A 5 -5.13 8.84 7.17
N TRP A 6 -5.95 9.74 6.64
CA TRP A 6 -5.69 11.17 6.63
C TRP A 6 -6.83 11.88 7.32
N GLY A 7 -6.51 12.80 8.20
CA GLY A 7 -7.52 13.53 8.94
C GLY A 7 -6.96 14.65 9.78
N GLY A 8 -7.87 15.43 10.33
CA GLY A 8 -7.58 16.54 11.21
C GLY A 8 -8.78 16.85 12.11
N ARG A 9 -8.73 18.02 12.74
CA ARG A 9 -9.83 18.53 13.56
C ARG A 9 -10.66 19.54 12.78
N ALA A 10 -11.97 19.44 12.91
CA ALA A 10 -12.95 20.42 12.47
C ALA A 10 -13.74 20.88 13.70
N GLY A 11 -13.26 21.95 14.35
CA GLY A 11 -13.74 22.36 15.67
C GLY A 11 -13.49 21.26 16.71
N ASP A 12 -14.58 20.77 17.32
CA ASP A 12 -14.53 19.71 18.33
C ASP A 12 -14.52 18.30 17.73
N SER A 13 -14.85 18.16 16.45
CA SER A 13 -14.98 16.88 15.76
C SER A 13 -13.71 16.49 15.00
N ALA A 14 -13.48 15.18 14.85
CA ALA A 14 -12.48 14.65 13.92
C ALA A 14 -13.07 14.51 12.51
N ALA A 15 -12.29 14.86 11.50
CA ALA A 15 -12.62 14.69 10.08
C ALA A 15 -11.53 13.85 9.43
N GLY A 16 -11.89 12.80 8.70
CA GLY A 16 -10.89 11.96 8.06
C GLY A 16 -11.40 11.08 6.93
N ILE A 17 -10.45 10.59 6.15
CA ILE A 17 -10.62 9.68 5.02
C ILE A 17 -9.54 8.61 5.12
N SER A 18 -9.91 7.38 4.79
CA SER A 18 -9.02 6.25 4.68
C SER A 18 -9.19 5.58 3.32
N TRP A 19 -8.10 5.14 2.73
CA TRP A 19 -8.10 4.39 1.47
C TRP A 19 -6.93 3.41 1.41
N ASP A 20 -7.09 2.43 0.53
CA ASP A 20 -6.05 1.47 0.22
C ASP A 20 -5.14 1.98 -0.90
N TRP A 21 -3.87 1.61 -0.80
CA TRP A 21 -2.85 1.90 -1.78
C TRP A 21 -2.09 0.63 -2.18
N ILE A 22 -1.62 0.61 -3.41
CA ILE A 22 -0.77 -0.44 -3.97
C ILE A 22 0.47 0.19 -4.59
N GLU A 23 1.61 -0.49 -4.46
CA GLU A 23 2.81 -0.17 -5.23
C GLU A 23 2.74 -0.97 -6.53
N VAL A 24 2.60 -0.28 -7.66
CA VAL A 24 2.43 -0.91 -8.98
C VAL A 24 3.76 -1.24 -9.64
N SER A 25 4.79 -0.48 -9.29
CA SER A 25 6.20 -0.69 -9.63
C SER A 25 7.05 0.00 -8.57
N GLU A 26 8.35 -0.30 -8.52
CA GLU A 26 9.27 0.28 -7.53
C GLU A 26 9.11 1.81 -7.42
N GLY A 27 8.71 2.28 -6.24
CA GLY A 27 8.50 3.69 -5.92
C GLY A 27 7.21 4.32 -6.49
N ILE A 28 6.42 3.60 -7.29
CA ILE A 28 5.18 4.10 -7.87
C ILE A 28 3.99 3.56 -7.07
N ILE A 29 3.45 4.44 -6.23
CA ILE A 29 2.32 4.14 -5.35
C ILE A 29 1.04 4.74 -5.95
N ALA A 30 0.00 3.93 -6.07
CA ALA A 30 -1.30 4.31 -6.60
C ALA A 30 -2.43 3.97 -5.61
N ILE A 31 -3.58 4.62 -5.80
CA ILE A 31 -4.83 4.25 -5.11
C ILE A 31 -5.25 2.87 -5.64
N ALA A 32 -5.60 1.95 -4.74
CA ALA A 32 -5.97 0.59 -5.12
C ALA A 32 -7.35 0.51 -5.79
N ASP A 33 -8.33 1.23 -5.22
CA ASP A 33 -9.67 1.37 -5.78
C ASP A 33 -10.18 2.81 -5.53
N PRO A 34 -10.29 3.65 -6.58
CA PRO A 34 -10.77 5.02 -6.44
C PRO A 34 -12.20 5.12 -5.89
N MET A 35 -13.02 4.08 -6.03
CA MET A 35 -14.41 4.10 -5.56
C MET A 35 -14.57 3.64 -4.11
N MET A 36 -13.52 3.09 -3.50
CA MET A 36 -13.56 2.55 -2.14
C MET A 36 -12.73 3.41 -1.20
N MET A 37 -13.41 4.40 -0.61
CA MET A 37 -12.84 5.27 0.43
C MET A 37 -13.76 5.28 1.65
N ILE A 38 -13.19 5.19 2.83
CA ILE A 38 -13.91 5.20 4.10
C ILE A 38 -13.76 6.59 4.72
N THR A 39 -14.87 7.26 5.02
CA THR A 39 -14.86 8.57 5.66
C THR A 39 -15.95 8.67 6.71
N ASN A 40 -15.71 9.49 7.73
CA ASN A 40 -16.74 9.89 8.70
C ASN A 40 -17.45 11.20 8.30
N LEU A 41 -17.18 11.72 7.11
CA LEU A 41 -17.79 12.93 6.58
C LEU A 41 -19.13 12.64 5.91
N ARG A 42 -20.09 13.55 6.12
CA ARG A 42 -21.34 13.60 5.38
C ARG A 42 -21.24 14.76 4.39
N LEU A 43 -21.24 14.47 3.10
CA LEU A 43 -21.22 15.50 2.06
C LEU A 43 -22.67 15.83 1.68
N LEU A 44 -22.91 17.10 1.45
CA LEU A 44 -24.21 17.64 1.06
C LEU A 44 -24.10 18.28 -0.33
N GLY A 45 -25.15 18.13 -1.13
CA GLY A 45 -25.30 18.81 -2.41
C GLY A 45 -25.69 20.28 -2.24
N SER A 46 -25.96 20.97 -3.37
CA SER A 46 -26.25 22.40 -3.35
C SER A 46 -27.56 22.74 -2.65
N GLU A 47 -28.51 21.82 -2.62
CA GLU A 47 -29.83 21.99 -1.98
C GLU A 47 -29.84 21.42 -0.54
N GLY A 48 -28.67 20.99 -0.03
CA GLY A 48 -28.53 20.42 1.32
C GLY A 48 -28.91 18.94 1.44
N GLU A 49 -29.20 18.28 0.32
CA GLU A 49 -29.44 16.85 0.24
C GLU A 49 -28.16 16.04 0.53
N VAL A 50 -28.31 14.86 1.13
CA VAL A 50 -27.17 13.99 1.40
C VAL A 50 -26.77 13.28 0.11
N LEU A 51 -25.51 13.44 -0.30
CA LEU A 51 -24.97 12.77 -1.48
C LEU A 51 -24.88 11.26 -1.27
N THR A 52 -25.17 10.50 -2.32
CA THR A 52 -24.97 9.05 -2.35
C THR A 52 -23.49 8.69 -2.35
N ALA A 53 -23.14 7.44 -2.01
CA ALA A 53 -21.75 6.98 -2.04
C ALA A 53 -21.09 7.19 -3.43
N HIS A 54 -21.84 7.00 -4.51
CA HIS A 54 -21.34 7.19 -5.87
C HIS A 54 -21.04 8.66 -6.18
N GLU A 55 -21.90 9.58 -5.74
CA GLU A 55 -21.69 11.03 -5.89
C GLU A 55 -20.54 11.54 -5.00
N VAL A 56 -20.37 10.94 -3.82
CA VAL A 56 -19.29 11.28 -2.88
C VAL A 56 -17.91 10.89 -3.42
N ALA A 57 -17.79 9.74 -4.10
CA ALA A 57 -16.49 9.18 -4.48
C ALA A 57 -15.60 10.12 -5.32
N PRO A 58 -16.09 10.83 -6.37
CA PRO A 58 -15.30 11.82 -7.09
C PRO A 58 -14.78 12.96 -6.21
N HIS A 59 -15.57 13.42 -5.22
CA HIS A 59 -15.17 14.48 -4.30
C HIS A 59 -14.05 14.03 -3.36
N LEU A 60 -14.16 12.81 -2.82
CA LEU A 60 -13.11 12.24 -1.97
C LEU A 60 -11.82 11.99 -2.77
N ASN A 61 -11.91 11.44 -3.99
CA ASN A 61 -10.77 11.32 -4.90
C ASN A 61 -10.08 12.65 -5.14
N GLY A 62 -10.86 13.70 -5.46
CA GLY A 62 -10.32 15.03 -5.65
C GLY A 62 -9.58 15.53 -4.42
N LEU A 63 -10.05 15.22 -3.20
CA LEU A 63 -9.34 15.56 -1.97
C LEU A 63 -8.05 14.75 -1.81
N VAL A 64 -8.11 13.43 -1.97
CA VAL A 64 -6.95 12.53 -1.88
C VAL A 64 -5.83 12.96 -2.83
N HIS A 65 -6.16 13.31 -4.08
CA HIS A 65 -5.18 13.79 -5.06
C HIS A 65 -4.50 15.12 -4.70
N ARG A 66 -5.08 15.91 -3.79
CA ARG A 66 -4.45 17.15 -3.29
C ARG A 66 -3.58 16.94 -2.05
N LEU A 67 -3.66 15.77 -1.42
CA LEU A 67 -2.85 15.44 -0.26
C LEU A 67 -1.47 14.96 -0.71
N PRO A 68 -0.38 15.26 0.03
CA PRO A 68 0.97 14.77 -0.28
C PRO A 68 1.16 13.29 0.10
N TRP A 69 0.12 12.48 -0.01
CA TRP A 69 0.05 11.16 0.61
C TRP A 69 1.02 10.15 0.03
N GLN A 70 1.32 10.23 -1.28
CA GLN A 70 2.26 9.31 -1.92
C GLN A 70 3.65 9.46 -1.32
N ALA A 71 4.12 10.70 -1.14
CA ALA A 71 5.41 10.99 -0.53
C ALA A 71 5.47 10.49 0.93
N GLU A 72 4.39 10.65 1.68
CA GLU A 72 4.30 10.18 3.06
C GLU A 72 4.29 8.65 3.18
N VAL A 73 3.58 7.97 2.27
CA VAL A 73 3.61 6.50 2.22
C VAL A 73 5.01 6.02 1.83
N SER A 74 5.64 6.59 0.79
CA SER A 74 7.03 6.25 0.41
C SER A 74 7.99 6.39 1.58
N ARG A 75 7.94 7.53 2.29
CA ARG A 75 8.77 7.78 3.46
C ARG A 75 8.55 6.73 4.56
N ALA A 76 7.30 6.37 4.83
CA ALA A 76 6.98 5.37 5.84
C ALA A 76 7.49 3.97 5.45
N LEU A 77 7.45 3.61 4.16
CA LEU A 77 7.98 2.35 3.66
C LEU A 77 9.50 2.28 3.77
N GLU A 78 10.22 3.35 3.41
CA GLU A 78 11.68 3.44 3.55
C GLU A 78 12.14 3.28 5.01
N GLN A 79 11.43 3.91 5.96
CA GLN A 79 11.70 3.79 7.39
C GLN A 79 11.45 2.36 7.90
N THR A 80 10.39 1.72 7.42
CA THR A 80 10.07 0.33 7.78
C THR A 80 11.14 -0.63 7.27
N GLN A 81 11.63 -0.43 6.04
CA GLN A 81 12.71 -1.23 5.47
C GLN A 81 14.04 -1.05 6.19
N HIS A 82 14.35 0.15 6.68
CA HIS A 82 15.56 0.40 7.48
C HIS A 82 15.50 -0.22 8.88
N THR A 83 14.30 -0.38 9.45
CA THR A 83 14.12 -0.90 10.81
C THR A 83 14.24 -2.44 10.86
N LEU A 84 14.05 -3.12 9.72
CA LEU A 84 14.33 -4.55 9.61
C LEU A 84 15.83 -4.75 9.31
N PRO A 85 16.58 -5.53 10.12
CA PRO A 85 17.95 -5.89 9.75
C PRO A 85 17.88 -6.63 8.42
N ARG A 86 18.57 -6.10 7.40
CA ARG A 86 18.73 -6.75 6.10
C ARG A 86 19.20 -8.19 6.37
N PRO A 87 18.42 -9.24 6.05
CA PRO A 87 18.91 -10.59 6.21
C PRO A 87 20.20 -10.69 5.39
N ALA A 88 21.29 -11.09 6.04
CA ALA A 88 22.54 -11.35 5.37
C ALA A 88 22.26 -12.46 4.36
N MET A 89 22.14 -12.12 3.07
CA MET A 89 22.11 -13.13 2.01
C MET A 89 23.47 -13.84 2.04
N PRO A 90 23.55 -15.14 2.39
CA PRO A 90 24.77 -15.87 2.11
C PRO A 90 24.87 -15.94 0.59
N PHE A 91 25.89 -15.28 0.02
CA PHE A 91 26.29 -15.49 -1.36
C PHE A 91 26.84 -16.92 -1.43
N ALA A 92 25.96 -17.91 -1.58
CA ALA A 92 26.35 -19.28 -1.82
C ALA A 92 26.92 -19.33 -3.24
N GLY A 93 28.24 -19.32 -3.31
CA GLY A 93 28.97 -19.52 -4.54
C GLY A 93 28.45 -20.75 -5.28
N ILE A 94 28.31 -20.61 -6.59
CA ILE A 94 28.01 -21.70 -7.51
C ILE A 94 29.10 -22.76 -7.35
N THR A 95 28.78 -23.86 -6.66
CA THR A 95 29.57 -25.10 -6.79
C THR A 95 28.83 -26.04 -7.72
N SER A 96 29.28 -26.07 -8.97
CA SER A 96 28.95 -27.12 -9.93
C SER A 96 29.42 -28.45 -9.36
N LYS A 97 28.49 -29.36 -9.01
CA LYS A 97 28.80 -30.78 -8.85
C LYS A 97 28.47 -31.49 -10.16
N SER A 98 29.52 -31.83 -10.90
CA SER A 98 29.48 -32.76 -12.01
C SER A 98 28.96 -34.13 -11.55
N LEU A 99 27.90 -34.61 -12.16
CA LEU A 99 27.44 -35.99 -12.03
C LEU A 99 28.34 -36.87 -12.91
N SER A 100 29.24 -37.63 -12.28
CA SER A 100 29.92 -38.75 -12.93
C SER A 100 29.15 -40.03 -12.62
N ALA A 101 28.72 -40.71 -13.68
CA ALA A 101 28.12 -42.04 -13.62
C ALA A 101 29.14 -43.05 -13.04
N GLY A 102 28.65 -43.96 -12.20
CA GLY A 102 29.44 -45.05 -11.63
C GLY A 102 28.52 -46.18 -11.18
N ALA A 103 28.63 -47.31 -11.87
CA ALA A 103 27.85 -48.54 -11.73
C ALA A 103 28.28 -49.41 -10.52
N GLY A 104 27.41 -50.35 -10.15
CA GLY A 104 27.65 -51.47 -9.22
C GLY A 104 26.92 -51.30 -7.88
N GLY A 105 26.19 -52.25 -7.29
CA GLY A 105 25.96 -53.67 -7.53
C GLY A 105 25.40 -54.29 -6.23
N TRP A 106 24.23 -54.93 -6.32
CA TRP A 106 23.62 -56.05 -5.55
C TRP A 106 23.73 -56.25 -4.01
N LEU A 107 22.58 -56.68 -3.46
CA LEU A 107 22.28 -57.55 -2.28
C LEU A 107 22.55 -56.95 -0.89
N THR A 108 21.68 -57.10 0.13
CA THR A 108 20.60 -58.07 0.44
C THR A 108 19.37 -57.39 1.02
#